data_AF-A0A831RWS4-F1
#
_entry.id   AF-A0A831RWS4-F1
#
_cell.length_a   1.000
_cell.length_b   1.000
_cell.length_c   1.000
_cell.angle_alpha   90.00
_cell.angle_beta   90.00
_cell.angle_gamma   90.00
#
_symmetry.space_group_name_H-M   'P 1'
#
loop_
_entity.id
_entity.type
_entity.pdbx_description
1 polymer ?
#
loop_
_entity_poly.entity_id
_entity_poly.type
_entity_poly.pdbx_seq_one_letter_code
_entity_poly.pdbx_strand_id
1 'polypeptide(L)'
;MNIERQGDCARLVLSDEVPNDLVQVEVTLAWPDRSPLTLCLPVPRVGGAFTYGGLPLPREALIALDRLGAYRAEARGPDPGRYYIEVDVTATGGLDPDLRKLLWLRHSLKKRGDGVHEAILHPIQEPVGELMAMAADTDVRARLVLYGEARRDLHRIQVARYDMMLEPDRENNCVRLPGEALRKLGEGWQDRVTVEMLPLWRPDEEPRKLSALEEFAGTAWAIPDDLESGPWWVIGRDAGWTRFRPLLWTINREDEARPEVHSGEVGLANAVCEPDVESRVQLMDDLIRCLCEDMHHPDWDGIKSYLRLTKEHPAHTLEIMNAMVRHPESLVHLLMRSIDQDDLEQAWKLEREMPFAWWLIPAAKWQLVAQRYFYSLADSLADLEDRKQIVEKVFLDTIERLGAQAHWLQVLCDWIQESVFPGMEPRTPEWKIVRSNPQGLLCQVPLLVEEMRRELMERIEPGIKWPNGVRVREQAQSLREDLRFGDCGYRRDVFCAPFVAAMYFLQEEECPRSLVLELRRLRAFDQEWFDHSFALMICQGLASVLPGDKK
;
A
#
# COMPACT_ATOMS: atom_id res chain seq x y z
N MET A 1 -21.13 -44.67 12.33
CA MET A 1 -22.01 -44.14 11.25
C MET A 1 -23.44 -44.35 11.69
N ASN A 2 -24.20 -43.28 11.86
CA ASN A 2 -25.63 -43.32 12.17
C ASN A 2 -26.45 -43.18 10.88
N ILE A 3 -27.56 -43.90 10.80
CA ILE A 3 -28.48 -43.83 9.64
C ILE A 3 -29.79 -43.26 10.13
N GLU A 4 -30.15 -42.08 9.63
CA GLU A 4 -31.44 -41.44 9.91
C GLU A 4 -32.34 -41.58 8.68
N ARG A 5 -33.52 -42.18 8.82
CA ARG A 5 -34.51 -42.21 7.74
C ARG A 5 -35.38 -40.95 7.79
N GLN A 6 -35.49 -40.25 6.66
CA GLN A 6 -36.40 -39.13 6.45
C GLN A 6 -37.26 -39.41 5.22
N GLY A 7 -38.45 -39.96 5.42
CA GLY A 7 -39.34 -40.36 4.32
C GLY A 7 -38.68 -41.38 3.38
N ASP A 8 -38.67 -41.08 2.08
CA ASP A 8 -38.05 -41.92 1.04
C ASP A 8 -36.52 -41.77 0.97
N CYS A 9 -35.91 -40.96 1.84
CA CYS A 9 -34.48 -40.72 1.89
C CYS A 9 -33.86 -41.32 3.16
N ALA A 10 -32.62 -41.81 3.04
CA ALA A 10 -31.77 -42.18 4.18
C ALA A 10 -30.58 -41.24 4.25
N ARG A 11 -30.39 -40.59 5.39
CA ARG A 11 -29.23 -39.75 5.70
C ARG A 11 -28.20 -40.58 6.45
N LEU A 12 -26.98 -40.64 5.89
CA LEU A 12 -25.83 -41.27 6.52
C LEU A 12 -25.01 -40.20 7.25
N VAL A 13 -24.88 -40.33 8.57
CA VAL A 13 -24.08 -39.44 9.40
C VAL A 13 -22.83 -40.18 9.85
N LEU A 14 -21.67 -39.78 9.34
CA LEU A 14 -20.38 -40.25 9.82
C LEU A 14 -20.08 -39.58 11.17
N SER A 15 -19.54 -40.34 12.13
CA SER A 15 -19.11 -39.82 13.43
C SER A 15 -17.91 -38.88 13.27
N ASP A 16 -17.71 -37.92 14.18
CA ASP A 16 -16.64 -36.91 14.09
C ASP A 16 -15.21 -37.50 14.08
N GLU A 17 -15.04 -38.77 14.47
CA GLU A 17 -13.77 -39.51 14.47
C GLU A 17 -13.54 -40.29 13.17
N VAL A 18 -13.47 -39.62 12.02
CA VAL A 18 -13.02 -40.26 10.76
C VAL A 18 -11.50 -40.07 10.59
N PRO A 19 -10.71 -41.14 10.36
CA PRO A 19 -9.28 -41.03 10.09
C PRO A 19 -8.96 -40.07 8.93
N ASN A 20 -7.92 -39.24 9.11
CA ASN A 20 -7.53 -38.19 8.15
C ASN A 20 -7.08 -38.71 6.78
N ASP A 21 -6.82 -40.00 6.63
CA ASP A 21 -6.41 -40.69 5.40
C ASP A 21 -7.58 -41.35 4.62
N LEU A 22 -8.80 -41.39 5.19
CA LEU A 22 -9.96 -42.00 4.54
C LEU A 22 -10.51 -41.11 3.41
N VAL A 23 -10.43 -41.57 2.15
CA VAL A 23 -10.88 -40.81 0.95
C VAL A 23 -12.26 -41.24 0.45
N GLN A 24 -12.63 -42.50 0.67
CA GLN A 24 -13.91 -43.10 0.24
C GLN A 24 -14.54 -43.91 1.37
N VAL A 25 -15.87 -43.99 1.36
CA VAL A 25 -16.68 -44.88 2.21
C VAL A 25 -17.41 -45.84 1.30
N GLU A 26 -17.21 -47.13 1.54
CA GLU A 26 -17.98 -48.17 0.88
C GLU A 26 -19.28 -48.40 1.66
N VAL A 27 -20.42 -48.16 1.00
CA VAL A 27 -21.75 -48.30 1.58
C VAL A 27 -22.47 -49.43 0.88
N THR A 28 -22.76 -50.50 1.60
CA THR A 28 -23.56 -51.62 1.10
C THR A 28 -25.01 -51.44 1.50
N LEU A 29 -25.89 -51.27 0.51
CA LEU A 29 -27.33 -51.23 0.67
C LEU A 29 -27.89 -52.65 0.45
N ALA A 30 -28.55 -53.21 1.46
CA ALA A 30 -29.16 -54.53 1.38
C ALA A 30 -30.68 -54.45 1.57
N TRP A 31 -31.42 -55.22 0.79
CA TRP A 31 -32.87 -55.40 0.92
C TRP A 31 -33.19 -56.90 1.03
N PRO A 32 -34.29 -57.28 1.70
CA PRO A 32 -34.61 -58.69 1.98
C PRO A 32 -34.67 -59.58 0.73
N ASP A 33 -35.12 -59.03 -0.41
CA ASP A 33 -35.46 -59.80 -1.62
C ASP A 33 -34.59 -59.44 -2.83
N ARG A 34 -33.45 -58.76 -2.64
CA ARG A 34 -32.54 -58.37 -3.74
C ARG A 34 -31.08 -58.51 -3.34
N SER A 35 -30.23 -58.71 -4.35
CA SER A 35 -28.79 -58.68 -4.17
C SER A 35 -28.35 -57.32 -3.60
N PRO A 36 -27.47 -57.29 -2.59
CA PRO A 36 -26.97 -56.05 -2.02
C PRO A 36 -26.24 -55.22 -3.09
N LEU A 37 -26.44 -53.90 -3.04
CA LEU A 37 -25.77 -52.93 -3.89
C LEU A 37 -24.66 -52.25 -3.09
N THR A 38 -23.43 -52.37 -3.55
CA THR A 38 -22.30 -51.67 -2.94
C THR A 38 -22.01 -50.40 -3.71
N LEU A 39 -21.99 -49.27 -3.00
CA LEU A 39 -21.70 -47.94 -3.52
C LEU A 39 -20.41 -47.42 -2.89
N CYS A 40 -19.45 -46.99 -3.71
CA CYS A 40 -18.30 -46.22 -3.22
C CYS A 40 -18.66 -44.74 -3.22
N LEU A 41 -18.85 -44.15 -2.03
CA LEU A 41 -19.16 -42.74 -1.86
C LEU A 41 -17.91 -41.97 -1.41
N PRO A 42 -17.62 -40.78 -1.93
CA PRO A 42 -16.56 -39.94 -1.38
C PRO A 42 -16.90 -39.55 0.07
N VAL A 43 -15.91 -39.52 0.97
CA VAL A 43 -16.12 -39.02 2.34
C VAL A 43 -16.55 -37.55 2.25
N PRO A 44 -17.72 -37.15 2.80
CA PRO A 44 -18.13 -35.75 2.83
C PRO A 44 -17.28 -34.98 3.85
N ARG A 45 -16.06 -34.61 3.46
CA ARG A 45 -15.25 -33.70 4.28
C ARG A 45 -15.66 -32.27 3.94
N VAL A 46 -16.41 -31.65 4.85
CA VAL A 46 -16.45 -30.19 4.91
C VAL A 46 -15.12 -29.74 5.51
N GLY A 47 -14.30 -29.11 4.71
CA GLY A 47 -12.97 -28.69 5.13
C GLY A 47 -12.40 -27.68 4.16
N GLY A 48 -11.35 -26.99 4.61
CA GLY A 48 -10.63 -26.07 3.75
C GLY A 48 -9.19 -25.92 4.21
N ALA A 49 -8.34 -25.53 3.29
CA ALA A 49 -6.93 -25.31 3.55
C ALA A 49 -6.41 -24.21 2.62
N PHE A 50 -5.33 -23.58 3.06
CA PHE A 50 -4.47 -22.81 2.17
C PHE A 50 -3.36 -23.73 1.68
N THR A 51 -3.09 -23.76 0.38
CA THR A 51 -2.16 -24.71 -0.24
C THR A 51 -1.06 -23.99 -1.02
N TYR A 52 0.12 -24.60 -1.05
CA TYR A 52 1.25 -24.23 -1.91
C TYR A 52 1.75 -25.47 -2.62
N GLY A 53 1.76 -25.47 -3.96
CA GLY A 53 2.12 -26.66 -4.74
C GLY A 53 1.27 -27.89 -4.42
N GLY A 54 0.02 -27.69 -3.95
CA GLY A 54 -0.89 -28.76 -3.52
C GLY A 54 -0.70 -29.26 -2.08
N LEU A 55 0.32 -28.77 -1.37
CA LEU A 55 0.55 -29.10 0.04
C LEU A 55 -0.19 -28.12 0.96
N PRO A 56 -0.95 -28.59 1.96
CA PRO A 56 -1.65 -27.73 2.90
C PRO A 56 -0.68 -27.04 3.86
N LEU A 57 -0.92 -25.76 4.12
CA LEU A 57 -0.23 -25.01 5.15
C LEU A 57 -0.78 -25.36 6.54
N PRO A 58 0.07 -25.34 7.58
CA PRO A 58 -0.40 -25.39 8.96
C PRO A 58 -1.37 -24.24 9.27
N ARG A 59 -2.30 -24.48 10.20
CA ARG A 59 -3.13 -23.41 10.77
C ARG A 59 -2.25 -22.38 11.46
N GLU A 60 -2.54 -21.10 11.27
CA GLU A 60 -1.72 -19.96 11.75
C GLU A 60 -0.33 -19.85 11.11
N ALA A 61 -0.08 -20.53 9.97
CA ALA A 61 1.17 -20.35 9.24
C ALA A 61 1.37 -18.87 8.85
N LEU A 62 2.59 -18.37 9.06
CA LEU A 62 3.00 -17.03 8.66
C LEU A 62 3.68 -17.08 7.29
N ILE A 63 3.14 -16.33 6.33
CA ILE A 63 3.65 -16.19 4.97
C ILE A 63 3.98 -14.73 4.64
N ALA A 64 5.01 -14.52 3.82
CA ALA A 64 5.35 -13.20 3.30
C ALA A 64 4.31 -12.74 2.26
N LEU A 65 3.92 -11.46 2.32
CA LEU A 65 2.94 -10.85 1.43
C LEU A 65 3.31 -11.00 -0.05
N ASP A 66 4.59 -10.84 -0.39
CA ASP A 66 5.06 -10.93 -1.78
C ASP A 66 4.89 -12.33 -2.37
N ARG A 67 4.74 -13.35 -1.52
CA ARG A 67 4.46 -14.72 -1.93
C ARG A 67 2.98 -15.07 -1.89
N LEU A 68 2.11 -14.20 -1.39
CA LEU A 68 0.68 -14.49 -1.24
C LEU A 68 0.07 -15.00 -2.55
N GLY A 69 0.48 -14.43 -3.70
CA GLY A 69 0.00 -14.84 -5.01
C GLY A 69 0.34 -16.26 -5.45
N ALA A 70 1.32 -16.91 -4.82
CA ALA A 70 1.69 -18.29 -5.11
C ALA A 70 0.79 -19.33 -4.39
N TYR A 71 -0.05 -18.88 -3.45
CA TYR A 71 -0.92 -19.74 -2.66
C TYR A 71 -2.34 -19.82 -3.23
N ARG A 72 -3.04 -20.88 -2.85
CA ARG A 72 -4.46 -21.12 -3.18
C ARG A 72 -5.24 -21.36 -1.90
N ALA A 73 -6.52 -20.99 -1.89
CA ALA A 73 -7.48 -21.45 -0.91
C ALA A 73 -8.36 -22.51 -1.55
N GLU A 74 -8.46 -23.67 -0.90
CA GLU A 74 -9.30 -24.77 -1.33
C GLU A 74 -10.31 -25.07 -0.23
N ALA A 75 -11.58 -25.20 -0.60
CA ALA A 75 -12.63 -25.68 0.28
C ALA A 75 -13.41 -26.82 -0.38
N ARG A 76 -13.90 -27.75 0.43
CA ARG A 76 -14.73 -28.87 -0.02
C ARG A 76 -16.05 -28.84 0.72
N GLY A 77 -17.14 -29.00 -0.02
CA GLY A 77 -18.46 -29.27 0.53
C GLY A 77 -19.59 -29.13 -0.50
N PRO A 78 -20.82 -29.46 -0.08
CA PRO A 78 -21.92 -29.77 -0.99
C PRO A 78 -22.48 -28.57 -1.77
N ASP A 79 -22.26 -27.33 -1.32
CA ASP A 79 -22.99 -26.17 -1.84
C ASP A 79 -22.08 -25.07 -2.43
N PRO A 80 -22.25 -24.69 -3.71
CA PRO A 80 -21.40 -23.71 -4.39
C PRO A 80 -21.59 -22.21 -4.12
N GLY A 81 -22.22 -21.82 -3.01
CA GLY A 81 -22.52 -20.41 -2.73
C GLY A 81 -21.94 -19.78 -1.45
N ARG A 82 -21.15 -20.49 -0.63
CA ARG A 82 -20.87 -20.06 0.76
C ARG A 82 -19.40 -19.99 1.20
N TYR A 83 -18.43 -20.30 0.35
CA TYR A 83 -17.01 -20.25 0.72
C TYR A 83 -16.37 -18.92 0.35
N TYR A 84 -15.68 -18.33 1.32
CA TYR A 84 -14.97 -17.07 1.12
C TYR A 84 -13.83 -16.92 2.11
N ILE A 85 -12.88 -16.09 1.74
CA ILE A 85 -11.80 -15.61 2.60
C ILE A 85 -12.22 -14.26 3.15
N GLU A 86 -12.16 -14.10 4.46
CA GLU A 86 -12.20 -12.79 5.10
C GLU A 86 -10.76 -12.44 5.49
N VAL A 87 -10.35 -11.22 5.18
CA VAL A 87 -9.08 -10.66 5.60
C VAL A 87 -9.37 -9.61 6.65
N ASP A 88 -8.64 -9.64 7.75
CA ASP A 88 -8.63 -8.56 8.75
C ASP A 88 -7.20 -8.16 9.10
N VAL A 89 -6.96 -6.86 9.30
CA VAL A 89 -5.64 -6.35 9.67
C VAL A 89 -5.53 -6.13 11.17
N THR A 90 -4.41 -6.57 11.72
CA THR A 90 -3.99 -6.36 13.11
C THR A 90 -2.66 -5.63 13.14
N ALA A 91 -2.56 -4.61 13.99
CA ALA A 91 -1.34 -3.83 14.22
C ALA A 91 -1.00 -3.84 15.71
N THR A 92 0.28 -3.68 16.04
CA THR A 92 0.82 -3.78 17.40
C THR A 92 0.59 -2.47 18.16
N GLY A 93 0.74 -1.32 17.50
CA GLY A 93 0.56 0.03 18.07
C GLY A 93 -0.90 0.42 18.34
N GLY A 94 -1.85 -0.49 18.11
CA GLY A 94 -3.27 -0.17 18.08
C GLY A 94 -3.68 0.54 16.79
N LEU A 95 -4.96 0.44 16.45
CA LEU A 95 -5.52 1.10 15.27
C LEU A 95 -6.59 2.08 15.74
N ASP A 96 -6.69 3.21 15.05
CA ASP A 96 -7.84 4.08 15.17
C ASP A 96 -9.14 3.24 15.04
N PRO A 97 -10.12 3.37 15.97
CA PRO A 97 -11.31 2.52 15.98
C PRO A 97 -12.13 2.60 14.70
N ASP A 98 -12.12 3.74 14.04
CA ASP A 98 -12.88 4.00 12.83
C ASP A 98 -12.17 3.47 11.59
N LEU A 99 -10.84 3.56 11.54
CA LEU A 99 -10.02 2.89 10.54
C LEU A 99 -10.12 1.36 10.69
N ARG A 100 -10.07 0.82 11.90
CA ARG A 100 -10.13 -0.63 12.18
C ARG A 100 -11.38 -1.29 11.59
N LYS A 101 -12.54 -0.60 11.62
CA LYS A 101 -13.80 -1.09 11.02
C LYS A 101 -13.74 -1.21 9.49
N LEU A 102 -12.79 -0.52 8.85
CA LEU A 102 -12.63 -0.50 7.41
C LEU A 102 -11.54 -1.47 6.93
N LEU A 103 -10.57 -1.83 7.77
CA LEU A 103 -9.41 -2.67 7.43
C LEU A 103 -9.74 -4.17 7.30
N TRP A 104 -10.69 -4.47 6.42
CA TRP A 104 -11.04 -5.83 6.05
C TRP A 104 -11.38 -5.90 4.56
N LEU A 105 -11.27 -7.10 3.97
CA LEU A 105 -11.82 -7.40 2.66
C LEU A 105 -12.38 -8.83 2.62
N ARG A 106 -13.20 -9.12 1.60
CA ARG A 106 -13.75 -10.46 1.38
C ARG A 106 -13.48 -10.92 -0.04
N HIS A 107 -13.04 -12.16 -0.18
CA HIS A 107 -12.75 -12.79 -1.47
C HIS A 107 -13.49 -14.13 -1.60
N SER A 108 -14.31 -14.28 -2.63
CA SER A 108 -15.14 -15.47 -2.83
C SER A 108 -14.37 -16.58 -3.56
N LEU A 109 -14.59 -17.84 -3.16
CA LEU A 109 -14.06 -18.98 -3.89
C LEU A 109 -14.98 -19.34 -5.07
N LYS A 110 -14.39 -19.77 -6.19
CA LYS A 110 -15.11 -20.21 -7.39
C LYS A 110 -15.27 -21.72 -7.38
N LYS A 111 -16.40 -22.23 -7.87
CA LYS A 111 -16.63 -23.68 -8.02
C LYS A 111 -15.74 -24.24 -9.12
N ARG A 112 -14.98 -25.31 -8.82
CA ARG A 112 -14.14 -26.02 -9.80
C ARG A 112 -14.82 -27.30 -10.33
N GLY A 113 -15.59 -28.00 -9.50
CA GLY A 113 -16.23 -29.29 -9.81
C GLY A 113 -16.34 -30.15 -8.54
N ASP A 114 -17.18 -31.19 -8.53
CA ASP A 114 -17.25 -32.21 -7.45
C ASP A 114 -17.32 -31.70 -6.00
N GLY A 115 -17.99 -30.56 -5.77
CA GLY A 115 -18.08 -29.93 -4.44
C GLY A 115 -16.77 -29.27 -3.97
N VAL A 116 -15.82 -29.04 -4.87
CA VAL A 116 -14.58 -28.31 -4.60
C VAL A 116 -14.69 -26.86 -5.04
N HIS A 117 -14.24 -25.97 -4.17
CA HIS A 117 -14.18 -24.53 -4.36
C HIS A 117 -12.75 -24.08 -4.20
N GLU A 118 -12.34 -23.15 -5.06
CA GLU A 118 -10.96 -22.71 -5.14
C GLU A 118 -10.88 -21.20 -5.37
N ALA A 119 -9.90 -20.57 -4.75
CA ALA A 119 -9.47 -19.21 -5.07
C ALA A 119 -7.94 -19.16 -5.18
N ILE A 120 -7.45 -18.55 -6.26
CA ILE A 120 -6.04 -18.13 -6.35
C ILE A 120 -5.90 -16.85 -5.53
N LEU A 121 -4.85 -16.72 -4.72
CA LEU A 121 -4.71 -15.56 -3.82
C LEU A 121 -3.97 -14.37 -4.46
N HIS A 122 -3.44 -14.53 -5.68
CA HIS A 122 -2.78 -13.45 -6.41
C HIS A 122 -3.62 -12.17 -6.56
N PRO A 123 -4.93 -12.25 -6.91
CA PRO A 123 -5.75 -11.05 -7.07
C PRO A 123 -5.97 -10.25 -5.77
N ILE A 124 -5.73 -10.85 -4.61
CA ILE A 124 -5.88 -10.16 -3.32
C ILE A 124 -4.55 -9.73 -2.71
N GLN A 125 -3.41 -10.01 -3.36
CA GLN A 125 -2.09 -9.63 -2.85
C GLN A 125 -1.95 -8.11 -2.71
N GLU A 126 -2.22 -7.37 -3.78
CA GLU A 126 -2.18 -5.90 -3.75
C GLU A 126 -3.21 -5.31 -2.76
N PRO A 127 -4.50 -5.70 -2.79
CA PRO A 127 -5.47 -5.24 -1.80
C PRO A 127 -5.04 -5.49 -0.36
N VAL A 128 -4.50 -6.66 -0.03
CA VAL A 128 -4.00 -6.96 1.33
C VAL A 128 -2.84 -6.03 1.69
N GLY A 129 -1.92 -5.79 0.74
CA GLY A 129 -0.82 -4.86 0.91
C GLY A 129 -1.26 -3.42 1.21
N GLU A 130 -2.30 -2.94 0.52
CA GLU A 130 -2.89 -1.62 0.77
C GLU A 130 -3.54 -1.53 2.16
N LEU A 131 -4.26 -2.57 2.61
CA LEU A 131 -4.83 -2.58 3.96
C LEU A 131 -3.72 -2.53 5.02
N MET A 132 -2.63 -3.27 4.80
CA MET A 132 -1.48 -3.26 5.71
C MET A 132 -0.80 -1.89 5.71
N ALA A 133 -0.63 -1.24 4.55
CA ALA A 133 -0.05 0.10 4.43
C ALA A 133 -0.84 1.15 5.21
N MET A 134 -2.18 1.07 5.22
CA MET A 134 -3.02 2.01 5.95
C MET A 134 -2.86 1.95 7.48
N ALA A 135 -2.41 0.80 8.02
CA ALA A 135 -2.13 0.67 9.44
C ALA A 135 -0.91 1.50 9.89
N ALA A 136 0.03 1.78 8.98
CA ALA A 136 1.28 2.48 9.26
C ALA A 136 2.07 1.89 10.45
N ASP A 137 2.12 0.56 10.53
CA ASP A 137 2.82 -0.19 11.59
C ASP A 137 3.77 -1.21 10.94
N THR A 138 5.03 -1.23 11.36
CA THR A 138 6.11 -2.10 10.84
C THR A 138 5.82 -3.58 11.02
N ASP A 139 5.09 -3.95 12.07
CA ASP A 139 4.75 -5.32 12.45
C ASP A 139 3.28 -5.67 12.15
N VAL A 140 2.66 -4.89 11.26
CA VAL A 140 1.30 -5.16 10.79
C VAL A 140 1.18 -6.56 10.20
N ARG A 141 0.10 -7.26 10.55
CA ARG A 141 -0.26 -8.57 10.01
C ARG A 141 -1.68 -8.55 9.48
N ALA A 142 -1.88 -9.21 8.34
CA ALA A 142 -3.20 -9.52 7.82
C ALA A 142 -3.53 -10.99 8.15
N ARG A 143 -4.64 -11.21 8.85
CA ARG A 143 -5.18 -12.53 9.12
C ARG A 143 -6.15 -12.91 8.02
N LEU A 144 -5.90 -14.04 7.37
CA LEU A 144 -6.77 -14.60 6.34
C LEU A 144 -7.54 -15.77 6.96
N VAL A 145 -8.86 -15.69 6.98
CA VAL A 145 -9.73 -16.75 7.50
C VAL A 145 -10.59 -17.29 6.36
N LEU A 146 -10.44 -18.58 6.08
CA LEU A 146 -11.28 -19.32 5.14
C LEU A 146 -12.55 -19.75 5.87
N TYR A 147 -13.68 -19.15 5.46
CA TYR A 147 -15.00 -19.46 5.98
C TYR A 147 -15.75 -20.40 5.06
N GLY A 148 -16.49 -21.32 5.67
CA GLY A 148 -17.49 -22.15 5.03
C GLY A 148 -18.91 -21.72 5.35
N GLU A 149 -19.82 -22.67 5.19
CA GLU A 149 -21.23 -22.50 5.53
C GLU A 149 -21.44 -21.99 6.98
N ALA A 150 -22.45 -21.14 7.16
CA ALA A 150 -22.80 -20.53 8.45
C ALA A 150 -21.64 -19.76 9.13
N ARG A 151 -20.67 -19.25 8.34
CA ARG A 151 -19.48 -18.54 8.84
C ARG A 151 -18.63 -19.41 9.77
N ARG A 152 -18.62 -20.74 9.54
CA ARG A 152 -17.70 -21.67 10.19
C ARG A 152 -16.28 -21.40 9.72
N ASP A 153 -15.37 -21.14 10.65
CA ASP A 153 -13.93 -21.09 10.39
C ASP A 153 -13.43 -22.48 9.99
N LEU A 154 -12.96 -22.62 8.75
CA LEU A 154 -12.38 -23.86 8.23
C LEU A 154 -10.86 -23.86 8.40
N HIS A 155 -10.21 -22.75 8.09
CA HIS A 155 -8.77 -22.59 8.19
C HIS A 155 -8.38 -21.11 8.30
N ARG A 156 -7.17 -20.85 8.77
CA ARG A 156 -6.62 -19.50 8.85
C ARG A 156 -5.09 -19.49 8.74
N ILE A 157 -4.56 -18.41 8.18
CA ILE A 157 -3.13 -18.12 8.07
C ILE A 157 -2.87 -16.63 8.37
N GLN A 158 -1.61 -16.28 8.58
CA GLN A 158 -1.16 -14.90 8.75
C GLN A 158 -0.28 -14.49 7.59
N VAL A 159 -0.48 -13.27 7.11
CA VAL A 159 0.33 -12.61 6.09
C VAL A 159 1.02 -11.42 6.73
N ALA A 160 2.33 -11.32 6.57
CA ALA A 160 3.12 -10.19 7.01
C ALA A 160 4.08 -9.77 5.90
N ARG A 161 4.73 -8.61 6.02
CA ARG A 161 5.77 -8.20 5.07
C ARG A 161 6.95 -9.19 5.09
N TYR A 162 7.36 -9.55 6.30
CA TYR A 162 8.42 -10.51 6.55
C TYR A 162 7.85 -11.71 7.30
N ASP A 163 8.25 -12.92 6.90
CA ASP A 163 7.86 -14.16 7.59
C ASP A 163 9.02 -14.82 8.34
N MET A 164 10.13 -14.09 8.48
CA MET A 164 11.34 -14.44 9.23
C MET A 164 11.90 -13.23 9.98
N MET A 165 12.63 -13.50 11.07
CA MET A 165 13.31 -12.49 11.87
C MET A 165 14.63 -13.07 12.39
N LEU A 166 15.66 -12.24 12.47
CA LEU A 166 16.91 -12.54 13.17
C LEU A 166 16.77 -12.17 14.65
N GLU A 167 17.35 -12.97 15.53
CA GLU A 167 17.33 -12.72 16.98
C GLU A 167 18.64 -12.06 17.42
N PRO A 168 18.61 -10.91 18.12
CA PRO A 168 19.81 -10.31 18.66
C PRO A 168 20.33 -11.13 19.84
N ASP A 169 21.63 -11.42 19.84
CA ASP A 169 22.37 -11.98 20.97
C ASP A 169 23.41 -10.94 21.41
N ARG A 170 22.97 -10.04 22.29
CA ARG A 170 23.78 -8.91 22.77
C ARG A 170 24.93 -9.37 23.65
N GLU A 171 24.82 -10.54 24.30
CA GLU A 171 25.87 -11.09 25.16
C GLU A 171 27.05 -11.59 24.32
N ASN A 172 26.77 -12.23 23.18
CA ASN A 172 27.80 -12.75 22.27
C ASN A 172 28.11 -11.80 21.10
N ASN A 173 27.60 -10.56 21.15
CA ASN A 173 27.72 -9.55 20.10
C ASN A 173 27.42 -10.10 18.68
N CYS A 174 26.34 -10.86 18.55
CA CYS A 174 25.99 -11.54 17.30
C CYS A 174 24.47 -11.51 17.03
N VAL A 175 24.08 -11.87 15.82
CA VAL A 175 22.67 -12.09 15.43
C VAL A 175 22.47 -13.53 15.00
N ARG A 176 21.32 -14.10 15.33
CA ARG A 176 21.08 -15.55 15.23
C ARG A 176 19.85 -15.86 14.40
N LEU A 177 19.92 -16.97 13.66
CA LEU A 177 18.76 -17.59 13.05
C LEU A 177 18.01 -18.46 14.07
N PRO A 178 16.74 -18.19 14.36
CA PRO A 178 15.94 -19.08 15.21
C PRO A 178 15.67 -20.40 14.50
N GLY A 179 15.46 -21.47 15.29
CA GLY A 179 15.21 -22.82 14.76
C GLY A 179 13.98 -22.92 13.86
N GLU A 180 12.96 -22.07 14.07
CA GLU A 180 11.79 -21.99 13.19
C GLU A 180 12.14 -21.45 11.80
N ALA A 181 13.06 -20.48 11.70
CA ALA A 181 13.53 -19.95 10.43
C ALA A 181 14.30 -21.02 9.66
N LEU A 182 15.15 -21.80 10.33
CA LEU A 182 15.90 -22.90 9.70
C LEU A 182 14.96 -23.92 9.03
N ARG A 183 13.86 -24.30 9.69
CA ARG A 183 12.85 -25.21 9.09
C ARG A 183 12.22 -24.65 7.83
N LYS A 184 11.99 -23.34 7.78
CA LYS A 184 11.40 -22.65 6.62
C LYS A 184 12.41 -22.45 5.47
N LEU A 185 13.70 -22.29 5.78
CA LEU A 185 14.77 -22.17 4.77
C LEU A 185 15.07 -23.51 4.08
N GLY A 186 14.92 -24.63 4.80
CA GLY A 186 15.20 -25.95 4.26
C GLY A 186 16.69 -26.19 4.01
N GLU A 187 17.02 -27.22 3.23
CA GLU A 187 18.42 -27.60 2.96
C GLU A 187 19.16 -26.57 2.09
N GLY A 188 20.49 -26.50 2.27
CA GLY A 188 21.37 -25.60 1.50
C GLY A 188 21.16 -24.12 1.80
N TRP A 189 20.62 -23.78 2.97
CA TRP A 189 20.38 -22.38 3.35
C TRP A 189 21.69 -21.63 3.61
N GLN A 190 22.75 -22.33 4.02
CA GLN A 190 24.05 -21.75 4.36
C GLN A 190 24.68 -20.99 3.18
N ASP A 191 24.49 -21.50 1.96
CA ASP A 191 25.05 -20.88 0.75
C ASP A 191 24.16 -19.75 0.19
N ARG A 192 22.91 -19.66 0.67
CA ARG A 192 21.91 -18.70 0.17
C ARG A 192 21.69 -17.52 1.11
N VAL A 193 21.83 -17.73 2.41
CA VAL A 193 21.53 -16.70 3.40
C VAL A 193 22.73 -15.77 3.56
N THR A 194 22.48 -14.49 3.34
CA THR A 194 23.45 -13.42 3.62
C THR A 194 22.91 -12.49 4.68
N VAL A 195 23.80 -11.98 5.53
CA VAL A 195 23.46 -10.99 6.55
C VAL A 195 24.44 -9.83 6.45
N GLU A 196 23.90 -8.62 6.41
CA GLU A 196 24.65 -7.38 6.16
C GLU A 196 24.21 -6.30 7.16
N MET A 197 25.06 -5.28 7.35
CA MET A 197 24.76 -4.12 8.18
C MET A 197 24.83 -2.82 7.38
N LEU A 198 23.84 -1.95 7.55
CA LEU A 198 23.76 -0.63 6.92
C LEU A 198 23.58 0.45 8.01
N PRO A 199 24.38 1.52 8.04
CA PRO A 199 24.17 2.62 8.98
C PRO A 199 22.99 3.47 8.50
N LEU A 200 22.01 3.72 9.36
CA LEU A 200 20.81 4.44 8.92
C LEU A 200 21.09 5.92 8.64
N TRP A 201 22.08 6.53 9.30
CA TRP A 201 22.40 7.95 9.07
C TRP A 201 23.18 8.18 7.76
N ARG A 202 23.63 7.13 7.07
CA ARG A 202 24.28 7.15 5.75
C ARG A 202 23.74 6.01 4.87
N PRO A 203 22.48 6.09 4.42
CA PRO A 203 21.81 5.02 3.68
C PRO A 203 22.37 4.78 2.26
N ASP A 204 23.29 5.64 1.81
CA ASP A 204 24.01 5.55 0.54
C ASP A 204 25.31 4.72 0.63
N GLU A 205 25.78 4.39 1.82
CA GLU A 205 26.95 3.52 2.01
C GLU A 205 26.66 2.07 1.59
N GLU A 206 27.71 1.36 1.14
CA GLU A 206 27.59 -0.05 0.81
C GLU A 206 27.36 -0.89 2.09
N PRO A 207 26.35 -1.77 2.14
CA PRO A 207 26.12 -2.62 3.30
C PRO A 207 27.34 -3.49 3.62
N ARG A 208 27.74 -3.51 4.89
CA ARG A 208 28.86 -4.31 5.39
C ARG A 208 28.40 -5.75 5.63
N LYS A 209 28.95 -6.70 4.87
CA LYS A 209 28.66 -8.13 5.05
C LYS A 209 29.18 -8.65 6.39
N LEU A 210 28.35 -9.42 7.09
CA LEU A 210 28.72 -10.06 8.35
C LEU A 210 29.28 -11.45 8.12
N SER A 211 30.21 -11.85 8.99
CA SER A 211 30.82 -13.18 8.97
C SER A 211 30.03 -14.16 9.83
N ALA A 212 29.71 -15.32 9.26
CA ALA A 212 29.06 -16.40 9.99
C ALA A 212 30.03 -17.00 11.03
N LEU A 213 29.51 -17.35 12.19
CA LEU A 213 30.25 -17.93 13.31
C LEU A 213 30.19 -19.46 13.26
N GLU A 214 31.36 -20.10 13.15
CA GLU A 214 31.48 -21.56 13.10
C GLU A 214 31.04 -22.24 14.41
N GLU A 215 31.26 -21.58 15.55
CA GLU A 215 30.85 -22.05 16.89
C GLU A 215 29.32 -22.25 17.01
N PHE A 216 28.54 -21.56 16.17
CA PHE A 216 27.09 -21.73 16.06
C PHE A 216 26.67 -22.51 14.81
N ALA A 217 27.57 -23.34 14.26
CA ALA A 217 27.33 -24.11 13.02
C ALA A 217 26.87 -23.23 11.84
N GLY A 218 27.35 -21.98 11.77
CA GLY A 218 26.98 -20.99 10.75
C GLY A 218 25.60 -20.35 10.94
N THR A 219 24.89 -20.61 12.05
CA THR A 219 23.55 -20.06 12.31
C THR A 219 23.57 -18.68 12.98
N ALA A 220 24.75 -18.12 13.22
CA ALA A 220 24.93 -16.81 13.81
C ALA A 220 25.96 -15.99 13.03
N TRP A 221 25.84 -14.67 13.09
CA TRP A 221 26.76 -13.72 12.44
C TRP A 221 27.28 -12.72 13.45
N ALA A 222 28.60 -12.53 13.46
CA ALA A 222 29.26 -11.59 14.37
C ALA A 222 28.95 -10.15 13.99
N ILE A 223 28.65 -9.31 14.98
CA ILE A 223 28.63 -7.86 14.83
C ILE A 223 30.06 -7.32 14.99
N PRO A 224 30.59 -6.55 14.04
CA PRO A 224 31.94 -6.03 14.13
C PRO A 224 32.13 -5.03 15.29
N ASP A 225 33.26 -5.12 15.98
CA ASP A 225 33.61 -4.25 17.11
C ASP A 225 34.19 -2.89 16.67
N ASP A 226 34.28 -2.59 15.38
CA ASP A 226 34.87 -1.35 14.82
C ASP A 226 33.82 -0.39 14.24
N LEU A 227 32.53 -0.68 14.43
CA LEU A 227 31.44 0.15 13.92
C LEU A 227 31.29 1.49 14.67
N GLU A 228 31.00 2.56 13.92
CA GLU A 228 30.64 3.88 14.44
C GLU A 228 29.36 3.84 15.30
N SER A 229 29.27 4.73 16.29
CA SER A 229 28.06 4.92 17.10
C SER A 229 26.87 5.36 16.27
N GLY A 230 25.69 4.81 16.58
CA GLY A 230 24.42 5.12 15.94
C GLY A 230 23.55 3.91 15.65
N PRO A 231 22.38 4.12 15.02
CA PRO A 231 21.46 3.06 14.62
C PRO A 231 21.88 2.34 13.32
N TRP A 232 22.13 1.04 13.40
CA TRP A 232 22.40 0.19 12.24
C TRP A 232 21.21 -0.72 11.94
N TRP A 233 20.94 -0.96 10.67
CA TRP A 233 20.08 -2.04 10.22
C TRP A 233 20.89 -3.29 9.96
N VAL A 234 20.47 -4.40 10.57
CA VAL A 234 20.91 -5.74 10.22
C VAL A 234 19.89 -6.32 9.23
N ILE A 235 20.33 -6.60 8.01
CA ILE A 235 19.50 -7.03 6.89
C ILE A 235 19.87 -8.47 6.53
N GLY A 236 18.90 -9.37 6.64
CA GLY A 236 19.02 -10.74 6.16
C GLY A 236 18.40 -10.91 4.77
N ARG A 237 19.03 -11.68 3.89
CA ARG A 237 18.49 -12.09 2.59
C ARG A 237 18.62 -13.60 2.40
N ASP A 238 17.68 -14.21 1.69
CA ASP A 238 17.74 -15.62 1.23
C ASP A 238 17.80 -15.63 -0.30
N ALA A 239 18.96 -15.96 -0.86
CA ALA A 239 19.24 -15.91 -2.30
C ALA A 239 18.90 -14.55 -2.93
N GLY A 240 19.22 -13.46 -2.23
CA GLY A 240 18.94 -12.08 -2.66
C GLY A 240 17.53 -11.57 -2.33
N TRP A 241 16.64 -12.42 -1.80
CA TRP A 241 15.30 -11.98 -1.39
C TRP A 241 15.25 -11.51 0.07
N THR A 242 14.74 -10.30 0.28
CA THR A 242 14.55 -9.66 1.59
C THR A 242 13.37 -10.25 2.36
N ARG A 243 13.52 -11.50 2.82
CA ARG A 243 12.50 -12.23 3.58
C ARG A 243 12.56 -11.96 5.10
N PHE A 244 13.70 -11.50 5.58
CA PHE A 244 13.94 -11.22 6.99
C PHE A 244 13.50 -9.80 7.33
N ARG A 245 12.78 -9.66 8.45
CA ARG A 245 12.52 -8.36 9.06
C ARG A 245 13.86 -7.71 9.44
N PRO A 246 14.16 -6.48 8.96
CA PRO A 246 15.33 -5.75 9.41
C PRO A 246 15.34 -5.62 10.93
N LEU A 247 16.50 -5.87 11.52
CA LEU A 247 16.73 -5.73 12.96
C LEU A 247 17.50 -4.43 13.21
N LEU A 248 16.97 -3.59 14.09
CA LEU A 248 17.66 -2.38 14.53
C LEU A 248 18.72 -2.73 15.58
N TRP A 249 19.97 -2.40 15.30
CA TRP A 249 21.11 -2.57 16.20
C TRP A 249 21.77 -1.22 16.50
N THR A 250 21.43 -0.64 17.64
CA THR A 250 22.05 0.62 18.07
C THR A 250 23.38 0.35 18.77
N ILE A 251 24.40 1.12 18.39
CA ILE A 251 25.74 1.13 18.99
C ILE A 251 25.89 2.45 19.76
N ASN A 252 26.12 2.35 21.06
CA ASN A 252 26.32 3.50 21.94
C ASN A 252 27.72 3.39 22.54
N ARG A 253 28.69 4.15 22.03
CA ARG A 253 30.00 4.27 22.69
C ARG A 253 30.03 5.55 23.49
N GLU A 254 30.14 5.40 24.81
CA GLU A 254 30.19 6.54 25.74
C GLU A 254 31.41 7.45 25.48
N ASP A 255 32.46 6.92 24.85
CA ASP A 255 33.73 7.61 24.56
C ASP A 255 33.80 8.28 23.18
N GLU A 256 32.84 8.04 22.28
CA GLU A 256 32.80 8.73 20.98
C GLU A 256 32.09 10.08 21.16
N ALA A 257 32.83 11.17 20.98
CA ALA A 257 32.24 12.49 20.90
C ALA A 257 31.16 12.45 19.82
N ARG A 258 29.92 12.78 20.17
CA ARG A 258 28.85 12.99 19.18
C ARG A 258 29.44 13.87 18.08
N PRO A 259 29.26 13.52 16.80
CA PRO A 259 29.82 14.33 15.71
C PRO A 259 29.50 15.80 15.99
N GLU A 260 30.52 16.66 15.94
CA GLU A 260 30.38 18.09 16.21
C GLU A 260 29.38 18.68 15.20
N VAL A 261 28.11 18.71 15.60
CA VAL A 261 27.06 19.37 14.83
C VAL A 261 27.38 20.85 14.87
N HIS A 262 27.56 21.48 13.71
CA HIS A 262 27.55 22.92 13.63
C HIS A 262 26.24 23.41 14.23
N SER A 263 26.35 24.04 15.39
CA SER A 263 25.24 24.49 16.21
C SER A 263 24.30 25.39 15.40
N GLY A 264 23.17 24.84 14.96
CA GLY A 264 22.10 25.60 14.29
C GLY A 264 21.34 24.86 13.18
N GLU A 265 21.93 23.86 12.52
CA GLU A 265 21.29 23.16 11.39
C GLU A 265 20.71 21.81 11.82
N VAL A 266 19.41 21.61 11.56
CA VAL A 266 18.73 20.32 11.77
C VAL A 266 19.13 19.40 10.62
N GLY A 267 20.10 18.52 10.86
CA GLY A 267 20.58 17.55 9.86
C GLY A 267 19.91 16.17 9.97
N LEU A 268 19.73 15.49 8.83
CA LEU A 268 19.16 14.15 8.73
C LEU A 268 19.88 13.14 9.60
N ALA A 269 21.21 13.11 9.56
CA ALA A 269 22.01 12.21 10.38
C ALA A 269 21.77 12.43 11.89
N ASN A 270 21.62 13.68 12.32
CA ASN A 270 21.34 14.00 13.73
C ASN A 270 19.94 13.52 14.14
N ALA A 271 18.93 13.78 13.32
CA ALA A 271 17.58 13.31 13.58
C ALA A 271 17.54 11.78 13.66
N VAL A 272 18.19 11.06 12.73
CA VAL A 272 18.22 9.58 12.73
C VAL A 272 18.90 9.02 13.98
N CYS A 273 19.99 9.66 14.43
CA CYS A 273 20.78 9.21 15.57
C CYS A 273 20.18 9.57 16.94
N GLU A 274 19.09 10.35 17.01
CA GLU A 274 18.47 10.72 18.29
C GLU A 274 17.88 9.48 18.99
N PRO A 275 18.39 9.07 20.18
CA PRO A 275 17.93 7.87 20.86
C PRO A 275 16.49 7.97 21.38
N ASP A 276 16.06 9.14 21.84
CA ASP A 276 14.71 9.32 22.36
C ASP A 276 13.67 9.35 21.22
N VAL A 277 12.63 8.53 21.32
CA VAL A 277 11.66 8.34 20.24
C VAL A 277 10.84 9.62 20.00
N GLU A 278 10.39 10.29 21.06
CA GLU A 278 9.58 11.51 20.92
C GLU A 278 10.40 12.66 20.35
N SER A 279 11.62 12.84 20.87
CA SER A 279 12.57 13.84 20.38
C SER A 279 12.98 13.57 18.94
N ARG A 280 13.20 12.31 18.56
CA ARG A 280 13.52 11.92 17.18
C ARG A 280 12.38 12.24 16.22
N VAL A 281 11.13 11.93 16.59
CA VAL A 281 9.96 12.27 15.77
C VAL A 281 9.85 13.79 15.57
N GLN A 282 10.07 14.57 16.62
CA GLN A 282 10.05 16.04 16.53
C GLN A 282 11.17 16.57 15.63
N LEU A 283 12.40 16.07 15.80
CA LEU A 283 13.55 16.45 14.95
C LEU A 283 13.31 16.09 13.48
N MET A 284 12.66 14.95 13.21
CA MET A 284 12.29 14.56 11.84
C MET A 284 11.26 15.53 11.25
N ASP A 285 10.23 15.89 12.01
CA ASP A 285 9.22 16.83 11.54
C ASP A 285 9.81 18.23 11.29
N ASP A 286 10.74 18.67 12.14
CA ASP A 286 11.48 19.92 11.97
C ASP A 286 12.40 19.89 10.75
N LEU A 287 13.13 18.79 10.56
CA LEU A 287 13.95 18.56 9.37
C LEU A 287 13.10 18.65 8.09
N ILE A 288 11.99 17.93 8.02
CA ILE A 288 11.14 17.93 6.82
C ILE A 288 10.60 19.35 6.55
N ARG A 289 10.28 20.13 7.58
CA ARG A 289 9.87 21.53 7.41
C ARG A 289 11.00 22.39 6.85
N CYS A 290 12.22 22.26 7.39
CA CYS A 290 13.40 22.95 6.86
C CYS A 290 13.68 22.57 5.40
N LEU A 291 13.60 21.28 5.05
CA LEU A 291 13.74 20.80 3.68
C LEU A 291 12.70 21.40 2.72
N CYS A 292 11.47 21.60 3.18
CA CYS A 292 10.42 22.24 2.38
C CYS A 292 10.63 23.75 2.19
N GLU A 293 11.42 24.39 3.05
CA GLU A 293 11.74 25.82 2.99
C GLU A 293 13.02 26.08 2.18
N ASP A 294 14.02 25.21 2.29
CA ASP A 294 15.28 25.28 1.56
C ASP A 294 15.40 24.21 0.46
N MET A 295 15.29 24.65 -0.79
CA MET A 295 15.36 23.79 -1.98
C MET A 295 16.77 23.25 -2.25
N HIS A 296 17.81 23.87 -1.68
CA HIS A 296 19.21 23.49 -1.86
C HIS A 296 19.78 22.75 -0.65
N HIS A 297 18.94 22.39 0.32
CA HIS A 297 19.38 21.71 1.52
C HIS A 297 20.11 20.39 1.18
N PRO A 298 21.31 20.14 1.74
CA PRO A 298 22.15 19.00 1.37
C PRO A 298 21.50 17.64 1.65
N ASP A 299 20.65 17.57 2.69
CA ASP A 299 20.00 16.30 3.07
C ASP A 299 18.96 15.79 2.07
N TRP A 300 18.58 16.56 1.04
CA TRP A 300 17.72 16.06 -0.04
C TRP A 300 18.33 14.84 -0.76
N ASP A 301 19.65 14.76 -0.86
CA ASP A 301 20.31 13.58 -1.42
C ASP A 301 20.21 12.37 -0.49
N GLY A 302 20.27 12.60 0.83
CA GLY A 302 19.97 11.59 1.84
C GLY A 302 18.54 11.04 1.73
N ILE A 303 17.54 11.91 1.50
CA ILE A 303 16.14 11.51 1.26
C ILE A 303 16.03 10.59 0.03
N LYS A 304 16.76 10.88 -1.05
CA LYS A 304 16.79 10.02 -2.24
C LYS A 304 17.39 8.65 -1.93
N SER A 305 18.45 8.60 -1.13
CA SER A 305 19.04 7.33 -0.69
C SER A 305 18.07 6.51 0.15
N TYR A 306 17.29 7.15 1.03
CA TYR A 306 16.17 6.50 1.72
C TYR A 306 15.07 6.02 0.77
N LEU A 307 14.72 6.78 -0.26
CA LEU A 307 13.77 6.34 -1.28
C LEU A 307 14.25 5.07 -1.98
N ARG A 308 15.54 4.93 -2.25
CA ARG A 308 16.11 3.70 -2.85
C ARG A 308 15.99 2.50 -1.93
N LEU A 309 16.10 2.66 -0.62
CA LEU A 309 15.85 1.57 0.33
C LEU A 309 14.41 1.05 0.25
N THR A 310 13.46 1.88 -0.20
CA THR A 310 12.07 1.45 -0.39
C THR A 310 11.88 0.43 -1.52
N LYS A 311 12.91 0.19 -2.34
CA LYS A 311 12.90 -0.89 -3.36
C LYS A 311 12.89 -2.28 -2.72
N GLU A 312 13.53 -2.44 -1.55
CA GLU A 312 13.66 -3.72 -0.85
C GLU A 312 12.86 -3.78 0.45
N HIS A 313 12.57 -2.62 1.05
CA HIS A 313 11.90 -2.50 2.34
C HIS A 313 10.64 -1.65 2.20
N PRO A 314 9.53 -1.99 2.87
CA PRO A 314 8.34 -1.15 2.81
C PRO A 314 8.62 0.26 3.33
N ALA A 315 8.11 1.28 2.65
CA ALA A 315 8.38 2.67 3.00
C ALA A 315 8.03 3.03 4.46
N HIS A 316 6.96 2.46 5.02
CA HIS A 316 6.54 2.73 6.40
C HIS A 316 7.52 2.21 7.47
N THR A 317 8.50 1.37 7.10
CA THR A 317 9.58 0.94 8.00
C THR A 317 10.62 2.02 8.23
N LEU A 318 10.63 3.06 7.39
CA LEU A 318 11.52 4.21 7.46
C LEU A 318 10.79 5.38 8.13
N GLU A 319 11.29 5.82 9.28
CA GLU A 319 10.69 6.94 10.03
C GLU A 319 10.61 8.23 9.20
N ILE A 320 11.63 8.49 8.38
CA ILE A 320 11.67 9.66 7.48
C ILE A 320 10.50 9.66 6.47
N MET A 321 10.13 8.50 5.93
CA MET A 321 8.99 8.40 5.00
C MET A 321 7.67 8.66 5.72
N ASN A 322 7.55 8.24 6.98
CA ASN A 322 6.40 8.56 7.81
C ASN A 322 6.32 10.08 8.12
N ALA A 323 7.46 10.74 8.32
CA ALA A 323 7.52 12.20 8.51
C ALA A 323 7.11 12.96 7.24
N MET A 324 7.56 12.50 6.07
CA MET A 324 7.14 13.09 4.80
C MET A 324 5.62 13.01 4.57
N VAL A 325 4.97 11.93 5.00
CA VAL A 325 3.50 11.81 4.92
C VAL A 325 2.77 12.82 5.81
N ARG A 326 3.36 13.23 6.95
CA ARG A 326 2.82 14.31 7.80
C ARG A 326 3.01 15.70 7.18
N HIS A 327 3.93 15.84 6.24
CA HIS A 327 4.27 17.08 5.56
C HIS A 327 4.16 16.89 4.03
N PRO A 328 2.95 16.84 3.46
CA PRO A 328 2.74 16.42 2.08
C PRO A 328 3.44 17.29 1.01
N GLU A 329 3.82 18.52 1.34
CA GLU A 329 4.70 19.38 0.54
C GLU A 329 6.03 18.68 0.20
N SER A 330 6.58 17.92 1.16
CA SER A 330 7.84 17.20 0.99
C SER A 330 7.72 16.06 -0.04
N LEU A 331 6.55 15.42 -0.12
CA LEU A 331 6.25 14.37 -1.10
C LEU A 331 6.16 14.95 -2.52
N VAL A 332 5.52 16.13 -2.65
CA VAL A 332 5.48 16.85 -3.92
C VAL A 332 6.89 17.26 -4.35
N HIS A 333 7.70 17.76 -3.41
CA HIS A 333 9.06 18.18 -3.69
C HIS A 333 9.93 16.99 -4.13
N LEU A 334 9.76 15.82 -3.49
CA LEU A 334 10.41 14.58 -3.90
C LEU A 334 10.09 14.26 -5.37
N LEU A 335 8.81 14.28 -5.77
CA LEU A 335 8.40 14.04 -7.16
C LEU A 335 8.98 15.05 -8.15
N MET A 336 9.03 16.34 -7.80
CA MET A 336 9.62 17.37 -8.66
C MET A 336 11.11 17.14 -8.88
N ARG A 337 11.82 16.65 -7.85
CA ARG A 337 13.27 16.35 -7.89
C ARG A 337 13.63 14.98 -8.48
N SER A 338 12.67 14.09 -8.69
CA SER A 338 12.89 12.78 -9.32
C SER A 338 13.14 12.96 -10.82
N ILE A 339 14.39 13.27 -11.18
CA ILE A 339 14.79 13.57 -12.55
C ILE A 339 14.77 12.30 -13.41
N ASP A 340 15.25 11.18 -12.86
CA ASP A 340 15.25 9.89 -13.53
C ASP A 340 13.90 9.17 -13.37
N GLN A 341 13.65 8.23 -14.29
CA GLN A 341 12.42 7.45 -14.30
C GLN A 341 12.32 6.50 -13.10
N ASP A 342 13.46 5.97 -12.63
CA ASP A 342 13.52 5.04 -11.50
C ASP A 342 13.11 5.70 -10.17
N ASP A 343 13.64 6.89 -9.85
CA ASP A 343 13.25 7.62 -8.64
C ASP A 343 11.80 8.10 -8.74
N LEU A 344 11.31 8.43 -9.94
CA LEU A 344 9.92 8.82 -10.15
C LEU A 344 8.99 7.64 -9.88
N GLU A 345 9.24 6.48 -10.47
CA GLU A 345 8.44 5.28 -10.26
C GLU A 345 8.45 4.86 -8.80
N GLN A 346 9.59 4.97 -8.14
CA GLN A 346 9.71 4.61 -6.73
C GLN A 346 8.96 5.59 -5.82
N ALA A 347 9.09 6.89 -6.07
CA ALA A 347 8.30 7.90 -5.37
C ALA A 347 6.80 7.68 -5.61
N TRP A 348 6.39 7.43 -6.85
CA TRP A 348 4.98 7.21 -7.19
C TRP A 348 4.37 6.02 -6.45
N LYS A 349 5.13 4.92 -6.30
CA LYS A 349 4.74 3.72 -5.56
C LYS A 349 4.47 3.98 -4.07
N LEU A 350 4.98 5.07 -3.49
CA LEU A 350 4.75 5.41 -2.08
C LEU A 350 3.26 5.50 -1.73
N GLU A 351 2.39 5.95 -2.66
CA GLU A 351 0.94 5.95 -2.44
C GLU A 351 0.41 4.54 -2.08
N ARG A 352 0.98 3.47 -2.63
CA ARG A 352 0.54 2.09 -2.33
C ARG A 352 1.05 1.57 -0.99
N GLU A 353 2.16 2.12 -0.51
CA GLU A 353 2.84 1.64 0.71
C GLU A 353 2.57 2.49 1.94
N MET A 354 1.99 3.68 1.74
CA MET A 354 1.80 4.70 2.77
C MET A 354 0.34 5.21 2.80
N PRO A 355 -0.10 5.79 3.93
CA PRO A 355 -1.49 6.19 4.13
C PRO A 355 -1.83 7.58 3.54
N PHE A 356 -1.44 7.87 2.29
CA PHE A 356 -1.75 9.13 1.58
C PHE A 356 -1.98 8.90 0.08
N ALA A 357 -2.73 9.75 -0.61
CA ALA A 357 -2.88 9.69 -2.06
C ALA A 357 -2.42 10.98 -2.74
N TRP A 358 -1.74 10.87 -3.89
CA TRP A 358 -1.25 12.03 -4.64
C TRP A 358 -2.37 13.01 -5.02
N TRP A 359 -3.50 12.47 -5.46
CA TRP A 359 -4.71 13.20 -5.84
C TRP A 359 -5.53 13.72 -4.64
N LEU A 360 -5.04 13.55 -3.41
CA LEU A 360 -5.60 14.15 -2.19
C LEU A 360 -4.66 15.17 -1.53
N ILE A 361 -3.46 15.40 -2.09
CA ILE A 361 -2.59 16.50 -1.65
C ILE A 361 -3.16 17.80 -2.22
N PRO A 362 -3.47 18.82 -1.38
CA PRO A 362 -4.08 20.06 -1.85
C PRO A 362 -3.33 20.75 -2.99
N ALA A 363 -4.07 21.24 -3.99
CA ALA A 363 -3.52 21.91 -5.17
C ALA A 363 -2.63 23.11 -4.80
N ALA A 364 -3.00 23.87 -3.76
CA ALA A 364 -2.21 24.98 -3.23
C ALA A 364 -0.80 24.55 -2.81
N LYS A 365 -0.65 23.35 -2.23
CA LYS A 365 0.67 22.80 -1.86
C LYS A 365 1.49 22.45 -3.10
N TRP A 366 0.86 21.88 -4.14
CA TRP A 366 1.53 21.63 -5.41
C TRP A 366 2.05 22.91 -6.06
N GLN A 367 1.23 23.96 -6.11
CA GLN A 367 1.62 25.25 -6.65
C GLN A 367 2.74 25.90 -5.84
N LEU A 368 2.62 25.91 -4.51
CA LEU A 368 3.63 26.47 -3.62
C LEU A 368 5.00 25.83 -3.85
N VAL A 369 5.05 24.50 -3.90
CA VAL A 369 6.30 23.75 -4.10
C VAL A 369 6.86 24.00 -5.50
N ALA A 370 6.01 24.03 -6.54
CA ALA A 370 6.45 24.34 -7.90
C ALA A 370 7.08 25.75 -7.98
N GLN A 371 6.41 26.76 -7.44
CA GLN A 371 6.93 28.14 -7.42
C GLN A 371 8.27 28.22 -6.71
N ARG A 372 8.39 27.63 -5.51
CA ARG A 372 9.65 27.58 -4.77
C ARG A 372 10.76 26.90 -5.57
N TYR A 373 10.48 25.74 -6.14
CA TYR A 373 11.46 24.96 -6.90
C TYR A 373 11.98 25.71 -8.13
N PHE A 374 11.08 26.22 -8.98
CA PHE A 374 11.48 26.86 -10.23
C PHE A 374 12.04 28.28 -10.04
N TYR A 375 11.59 29.03 -9.04
CA TYR A 375 12.18 30.33 -8.72
C TYR A 375 13.58 30.17 -8.10
N SER A 376 13.74 29.20 -7.19
CA SER A 376 15.04 28.84 -6.64
C SER A 376 16.03 28.39 -7.71
N LEU A 377 15.56 27.61 -8.70
CA LEU A 377 16.37 27.22 -9.86
C LEU A 377 16.76 28.43 -10.72
N ALA A 378 15.84 29.37 -10.94
CA ALA A 378 16.12 30.59 -11.69
C ALA A 378 17.16 31.48 -10.98
N ASP A 379 17.08 31.58 -9.65
CA ASP A 379 18.02 32.33 -8.83
C ASP A 379 19.43 31.70 -8.85
N SER A 380 19.53 30.37 -8.75
CA SER A 380 20.82 29.65 -8.86
C SER A 380 21.48 29.76 -10.24
N LEU A 381 20.72 30.13 -11.27
CA LEU A 381 21.19 30.35 -12.64
C LEU A 381 21.28 31.84 -12.99
N ALA A 382 21.25 32.74 -12.00
CA ALA A 382 21.15 34.19 -12.22
C ALA A 382 22.22 34.76 -13.17
N ASP A 383 23.43 34.19 -13.13
CA ASP A 383 24.59 34.62 -13.92
C ASP A 383 24.63 34.07 -15.37
N LEU A 384 23.68 33.21 -15.74
CA LEU A 384 23.61 32.64 -17.09
C LEU A 384 22.68 33.47 -18.00
N GLU A 385 23.17 33.84 -19.18
CA GLU A 385 22.40 34.59 -20.18
C GLU A 385 21.13 33.82 -20.63
N ASP A 386 21.23 32.49 -20.73
CA ASP A 386 20.13 31.61 -21.17
C ASP A 386 19.25 31.10 -20.02
N ARG A 387 19.35 31.67 -18.80
CA ARG A 387 18.66 31.14 -17.60
C ARG A 387 17.16 30.87 -17.80
N LYS A 388 16.46 31.76 -18.51
CA LYS A 388 15.02 31.64 -18.76
C LYS A 388 14.71 30.40 -19.60
N GLN A 389 15.48 30.18 -20.67
CA GLN A 389 15.31 29.04 -21.56
C GLN A 389 15.64 27.73 -20.84
N ILE A 390 16.66 27.73 -19.96
CA ILE A 390 17.03 26.56 -19.16
C ILE A 390 15.90 26.19 -18.19
N VAL A 391 15.39 27.17 -17.41
CA VAL A 391 14.33 26.92 -16.42
C VAL A 391 13.04 26.51 -17.12
N GLU A 392 12.67 27.17 -18.24
CA GLU A 392 11.51 26.78 -19.04
C GLU A 392 11.62 25.35 -19.58
N LYS A 393 12.81 24.95 -20.06
CA LYS A 393 13.04 23.58 -20.51
C LYS A 393 12.90 22.57 -19.36
N VAL A 394 13.55 22.83 -18.22
CA VAL A 394 13.46 21.95 -17.03
C VAL A 394 12.01 21.86 -16.52
N PHE A 395 11.28 22.97 -16.56
CA PHE A 395 9.85 23.00 -16.24
C PHE A 395 9.07 22.09 -17.18
N LEU A 396 9.18 22.29 -18.49
CA LEU A 396 8.50 21.49 -19.52
C LEU A 396 8.78 19.99 -19.37
N ASP A 397 10.06 19.61 -19.23
CA ASP A 397 10.48 18.22 -19.05
C ASP A 397 9.84 17.63 -17.76
N THR A 398 9.79 18.41 -16.68
CA THR A 398 9.20 17.99 -15.40
C THR A 398 7.69 17.80 -15.52
N ILE A 399 6.97 18.76 -16.09
CA ILE A 399 5.51 18.68 -16.20
C ILE A 399 5.03 17.66 -17.23
N GLU A 400 5.84 17.35 -18.26
CA GLU A 400 5.57 16.25 -19.20
C GLU A 400 5.71 14.91 -18.49
N ARG A 401 6.82 14.71 -17.76
CA ARG A 401 7.07 13.51 -16.96
C ARG A 401 5.99 13.27 -15.90
N LEU A 402 5.61 14.32 -15.16
CA LEU A 402 4.53 14.23 -14.18
C LEU A 402 3.18 13.99 -14.86
N GLY A 403 2.86 14.73 -15.92
CA GLY A 403 1.61 14.58 -16.67
C GLY A 403 1.41 13.19 -17.29
N ALA A 404 2.48 12.44 -17.54
CA ALA A 404 2.41 11.06 -18.01
C ALA A 404 1.86 10.08 -16.95
N GLN A 405 1.88 10.44 -15.66
CA GLN A 405 1.44 9.54 -14.58
C GLN A 405 -0.09 9.47 -14.44
N ALA A 406 -0.81 10.58 -14.70
CA ALA A 406 -2.26 10.63 -14.60
C ALA A 406 -2.87 11.84 -15.34
N HIS A 407 -4.10 11.68 -15.85
CA HIS A 407 -4.81 12.76 -16.56
C HIS A 407 -5.05 14.00 -15.69
N TRP A 408 -5.51 13.81 -14.45
CA TRP A 408 -5.75 14.90 -13.51
C TRP A 408 -4.48 15.72 -13.20
N LEU A 409 -3.30 15.08 -13.28
CA LEU A 409 -2.02 15.74 -13.05
C LEU A 409 -1.63 16.62 -14.24
N GLN A 410 -2.09 16.31 -15.46
CA GLN A 410 -1.93 17.20 -16.62
C GLN A 410 -2.70 18.51 -16.43
N VAL A 411 -3.95 18.41 -15.98
CA VAL A 411 -4.79 19.58 -15.64
C VAL A 411 -4.11 20.42 -14.56
N LEU A 412 -3.60 19.77 -13.50
CA LEU A 412 -2.88 20.47 -12.44
C LEU A 412 -1.61 21.17 -12.97
N CYS A 413 -0.82 20.48 -13.80
CA CYS A 413 0.39 21.06 -14.39
C CYS A 413 0.10 22.27 -15.27
N ASP A 414 -0.99 22.26 -16.05
CA ASP A 414 -1.39 23.43 -16.84
C ASP A 414 -1.79 24.61 -15.96
N TRP A 415 -2.47 24.37 -14.84
CA TRP A 415 -2.76 25.42 -13.85
C TRP A 415 -1.49 25.97 -13.18
N ILE A 416 -0.56 25.09 -12.78
CA ILE A 416 0.73 25.48 -12.20
C ILE A 416 1.52 26.33 -13.21
N GLN A 417 1.53 25.93 -14.49
CA GLN A 417 2.20 26.65 -15.57
C GLN A 417 1.75 28.11 -15.64
N GLU A 418 0.47 28.43 -15.44
CA GLU A 418 0.01 29.82 -15.47
C GLU A 418 0.62 30.69 -14.38
N SER A 419 0.98 30.08 -13.25
CA SER A 419 1.59 30.80 -12.14
C SER A 419 3.11 30.89 -12.23
N VAL A 420 3.78 29.87 -12.78
CA VAL A 420 5.24 29.84 -12.91
C VAL A 420 5.71 30.51 -14.20
N PHE A 421 5.00 30.28 -15.32
CA PHE A 421 5.30 30.81 -16.65
C PHE A 421 4.06 31.40 -17.34
N PRO A 422 3.64 32.62 -16.95
CA PRO A 422 2.49 33.29 -17.57
C PRO A 422 2.66 33.43 -19.09
N GLY A 423 1.64 33.06 -19.85
CA GLY A 423 1.58 33.22 -21.30
C GLY A 423 2.00 31.99 -22.12
N MET A 424 2.48 30.91 -21.47
CA MET A 424 2.64 29.62 -22.15
C MET A 424 1.28 29.01 -22.48
N GLU A 425 1.15 28.42 -23.68
CA GLU A 425 -0.09 27.75 -24.08
C GLU A 425 -0.35 26.51 -23.19
N PRO A 426 -1.59 26.34 -22.68
CA PRO A 426 -1.97 25.12 -21.99
C PRO A 426 -1.89 23.90 -22.90
N ARG A 427 -1.69 22.71 -22.34
CA ARG A 427 -1.55 21.47 -23.12
C ARG A 427 -2.88 20.72 -23.22
N THR A 428 -3.66 20.72 -22.16
CA THR A 428 -4.95 20.01 -22.06
C THR A 428 -6.08 20.79 -22.74
N PRO A 429 -6.98 20.11 -23.47
CA PRO A 429 -8.13 20.76 -24.09
C PRO A 429 -9.09 21.37 -23.05
N GLU A 430 -9.26 20.72 -21.90
CA GLU A 430 -10.10 21.21 -20.81
C GLU A 430 -9.63 22.58 -20.31
N TRP A 431 -8.33 22.74 -20.09
CA TRP A 431 -7.77 24.00 -19.63
C TRP A 431 -7.80 25.10 -20.71
N LYS A 432 -7.65 24.74 -21.99
CA LYS A 432 -7.85 25.69 -23.10
C LYS A 432 -9.27 26.24 -23.15
N ILE A 433 -10.27 25.38 -22.90
CA ILE A 433 -11.69 25.78 -22.82
C ILE A 433 -11.90 26.69 -21.62
N VAL A 434 -11.35 26.34 -20.44
CA VAL A 434 -11.40 27.19 -19.24
C VAL A 434 -10.88 28.58 -19.53
N ARG A 435 -9.68 28.72 -20.10
CA ARG A 435 -9.09 30.02 -20.39
C ARG A 435 -9.92 30.86 -21.35
N SER A 436 -10.51 30.21 -22.35
CA SER A 436 -11.26 30.89 -23.41
C SER A 436 -12.67 31.29 -22.97
N ASN A 437 -13.31 30.46 -22.15
CA ASN A 437 -14.67 30.67 -21.67
C ASN A 437 -14.92 29.95 -20.32
N PRO A 438 -14.54 30.55 -19.18
CA PRO A 438 -14.72 29.94 -17.86
C PRO A 438 -16.19 29.58 -17.56
N GLN A 439 -17.13 30.45 -17.97
CA GLN A 439 -18.56 30.22 -17.79
C GLN A 439 -19.10 29.12 -18.71
N GLY A 440 -18.48 28.94 -19.88
CA GLY A 440 -18.83 27.88 -20.83
C GLY A 440 -18.60 26.49 -20.26
N LEU A 441 -17.46 26.28 -19.57
CA LEU A 441 -17.20 25.00 -18.92
C LEU A 441 -18.19 24.75 -17.77
N LEU A 442 -18.51 25.77 -16.96
CA LEU A 442 -19.49 25.64 -15.86
C LEU A 442 -20.86 25.13 -16.34
N CYS A 443 -21.30 25.55 -17.52
CA CYS A 443 -22.55 25.08 -18.12
C CYS A 443 -22.46 23.67 -18.72
N GLN A 444 -21.25 23.22 -19.10
CA GLN A 444 -21.02 21.91 -19.75
C GLN A 444 -20.73 20.79 -18.75
N VAL A 445 -20.14 21.08 -17.58
CA VAL A 445 -19.76 20.06 -16.58
C VAL A 445 -20.93 19.13 -16.22
N PRO A 446 -22.16 19.60 -15.93
CA PRO A 446 -23.27 18.69 -15.63
C PRO A 446 -23.59 17.73 -16.78
N LEU A 447 -23.46 18.18 -18.03
CA LEU A 447 -23.71 17.34 -19.21
C LEU A 447 -22.61 16.28 -19.38
N LEU A 448 -21.35 16.67 -19.22
CA LEU A 448 -20.19 15.76 -19.31
C LEU A 448 -20.22 14.72 -18.19
N VAL A 449 -20.53 15.13 -16.97
CA VAL A 449 -20.67 14.23 -15.82
C VAL A 449 -21.79 13.21 -16.06
N GLU A 450 -22.93 13.64 -16.62
CA GLU A 450 -24.03 12.73 -16.95
C GLU A 450 -23.69 11.75 -18.09
N GLU A 451 -22.94 12.19 -19.10
CA GLU A 451 -22.43 11.33 -20.16
C GLU A 451 -21.50 10.26 -19.61
N MET A 452 -20.52 10.66 -18.81
CA MET A 452 -19.60 9.73 -18.16
C MET A 452 -20.31 8.77 -17.19
N ARG A 453 -21.37 9.24 -16.52
CA ARG A 453 -22.20 8.41 -15.65
C ARG A 453 -22.91 7.32 -16.46
N ARG A 454 -23.36 7.66 -17.67
CA ARG A 454 -23.96 6.69 -18.60
C ARG A 454 -22.92 5.66 -19.04
N GLU A 455 -21.71 6.08 -19.42
CA GLU A 455 -20.62 5.17 -19.79
C GLU A 455 -20.24 4.21 -18.66
N LEU A 456 -20.14 4.71 -17.41
CA LEU A 456 -19.94 3.87 -16.23
C LEU A 456 -21.02 2.79 -16.10
N MET A 457 -22.29 3.18 -16.28
CA MET A 457 -23.41 2.25 -16.23
C MET A 457 -23.40 1.22 -17.36
N GLU A 458 -22.79 1.54 -18.50
CA GLU A 458 -22.60 0.62 -19.63
C GLU A 458 -21.42 -0.34 -19.40
N ARG A 459 -20.35 0.10 -18.72
CA ARG A 459 -19.19 -0.74 -18.37
C ARG A 459 -19.49 -1.78 -17.29
N ILE A 460 -20.36 -1.45 -16.33
CA ILE A 460 -20.61 -2.32 -15.18
C ILE A 460 -21.52 -3.49 -15.56
N GLU A 461 -21.02 -4.72 -15.36
CA GLU A 461 -21.80 -5.92 -15.59
C GLU A 461 -23.01 -6.04 -14.63
N PRO A 462 -24.15 -6.58 -15.11
CA PRO A 462 -25.31 -6.85 -14.27
C PRO A 462 -24.97 -7.78 -13.10
N GLY A 463 -25.32 -7.36 -11.87
CA GLY A 463 -25.13 -8.18 -10.66
C GLY A 463 -23.80 -7.93 -9.92
N ILE A 464 -22.92 -7.06 -10.42
CA ILE A 464 -21.76 -6.58 -9.66
C ILE A 464 -22.24 -5.88 -8.39
N LYS A 465 -21.62 -6.25 -7.26
CA LYS A 465 -21.86 -5.58 -5.98
C LYS A 465 -21.08 -4.28 -5.93
N TRP A 466 -21.79 -3.17 -5.79
CA TRP A 466 -21.18 -1.85 -5.64
C TRP A 466 -20.52 -1.73 -4.26
N PRO A 467 -19.31 -1.11 -4.19
CA PRO A 467 -18.67 -0.79 -2.92
C PRO A 467 -19.51 0.23 -2.15
N ASN A 468 -19.45 0.16 -0.83
CA ASN A 468 -20.08 1.11 0.08
C ASN A 468 -19.02 2.11 0.57
N GLY A 469 -19.37 3.39 0.52
CA GLY A 469 -18.56 4.48 1.02
C GLY A 469 -19.35 5.32 2.03
N VAL A 470 -19.36 4.87 3.30
CA VAL A 470 -20.14 5.56 4.35
C VAL A 470 -19.61 6.97 4.58
N ARG A 471 -18.29 7.16 4.63
CA ARG A 471 -17.67 8.47 4.88
C ARG A 471 -17.78 9.36 3.66
N VAL A 472 -17.63 8.81 2.46
CA VAL A 472 -17.88 9.54 1.21
C VAL A 472 -19.31 10.03 1.17
N ARG A 473 -20.28 9.21 1.61
CA ARG A 473 -21.69 9.64 1.69
C ARG A 473 -21.93 10.77 2.70
N GLU A 474 -21.24 10.74 3.83
CA GLU A 474 -21.28 11.80 4.83
C GLU A 474 -20.70 13.10 4.25
N GLN A 475 -19.50 13.03 3.66
CA GLN A 475 -18.84 14.18 3.03
C GLN A 475 -19.58 14.70 1.80
N ALA A 476 -20.29 13.83 1.07
CA ALA A 476 -21.10 14.22 -0.08
C ALA A 476 -22.23 15.19 0.27
N GLN A 477 -22.58 15.36 1.56
CA GLN A 477 -23.56 16.37 1.99
C GLN A 477 -23.04 17.80 1.80
N SER A 478 -21.72 18.00 1.83
CA SER A 478 -21.07 19.29 1.62
C SER A 478 -20.95 19.68 0.14
N LEU A 479 -21.19 18.74 -0.79
CA LEU A 479 -21.15 19.01 -2.22
C LEU A 479 -22.33 19.89 -2.67
N ARG A 480 -22.21 20.51 -3.85
CA ARG A 480 -23.33 21.18 -4.53
C ARG A 480 -24.43 20.17 -4.86
N GLU A 481 -25.69 20.62 -4.84
CA GLU A 481 -26.88 19.77 -4.98
C GLU A 481 -26.86 18.88 -6.25
N ASP A 482 -26.39 19.43 -7.37
CA ASP A 482 -26.24 18.74 -8.66
C ASP A 482 -25.19 17.63 -8.64
N LEU A 483 -24.26 17.64 -7.70
CA LEU A 483 -23.19 16.65 -7.53
C LEU A 483 -23.43 15.70 -6.34
N ARG A 484 -24.59 15.80 -5.66
CA ARG A 484 -24.93 14.93 -4.51
C ARG A 484 -25.48 13.57 -4.90
N PHE A 485 -26.01 13.44 -6.12
CA PHE A 485 -26.67 12.23 -6.63
C PHE A 485 -27.69 11.63 -5.64
N GLY A 486 -28.53 12.49 -5.05
CA GLY A 486 -29.47 12.11 -3.97
C GLY A 486 -30.37 10.92 -4.32
N ASP A 487 -30.77 10.79 -5.58
CA ASP A 487 -31.69 9.76 -6.06
C ASP A 487 -31.01 8.42 -6.40
N CYS A 488 -29.69 8.32 -6.29
CA CYS A 488 -28.93 7.16 -6.75
C CYS A 488 -28.82 6.01 -5.72
N GLY A 489 -29.41 6.17 -4.54
CA GLY A 489 -29.49 5.12 -3.51
C GLY A 489 -28.12 4.56 -3.14
N TYR A 490 -27.96 3.23 -3.24
CA TYR A 490 -26.72 2.53 -2.87
C TYR A 490 -25.53 2.80 -3.81
N ARG A 491 -25.76 3.37 -5.01
CA ARG A 491 -24.70 3.72 -5.99
C ARG A 491 -24.09 5.09 -5.73
N ARG A 492 -24.75 5.87 -4.87
CA ARG A 492 -24.41 7.27 -4.59
C ARG A 492 -22.94 7.44 -4.20
N ASP A 493 -22.39 6.51 -3.43
CA ASP A 493 -21.03 6.63 -2.91
C ASP A 493 -19.99 6.61 -4.03
N VAL A 494 -20.15 5.72 -5.03
CA VAL A 494 -19.28 5.66 -6.22
C VAL A 494 -19.41 6.91 -7.07
N PHE A 495 -20.64 7.41 -7.27
CA PHE A 495 -20.85 8.64 -8.04
C PHE A 495 -20.27 9.87 -7.33
N CYS A 496 -20.39 9.97 -6.00
CA CYS A 496 -19.90 11.12 -5.24
C CYS A 496 -18.38 11.10 -5.01
N ALA A 497 -17.75 9.92 -5.06
CA ALA A 497 -16.33 9.72 -4.72
C ALA A 497 -15.37 10.72 -5.41
N PRO A 498 -15.38 10.89 -6.75
CA PRO A 498 -14.48 11.84 -7.41
C PRO A 498 -14.72 13.30 -6.99
N PHE A 499 -15.96 13.68 -6.68
CA PHE A 499 -16.30 15.03 -6.27
C PHE A 499 -15.91 15.32 -4.82
N VAL A 500 -16.05 14.34 -3.93
CA VAL A 500 -15.52 14.43 -2.56
C VAL A 500 -14.00 14.53 -2.61
N ALA A 501 -13.33 13.73 -3.44
CA ALA A 501 -11.88 13.82 -3.64
C ALA A 501 -11.46 15.21 -4.14
N ALA A 502 -12.16 15.74 -5.15
CA ALA A 502 -11.88 17.07 -5.69
C ALA A 502 -12.08 18.18 -4.65
N MET A 503 -13.08 18.05 -3.76
CA MET A 503 -13.28 18.97 -2.64
C MET A 503 -12.04 19.06 -1.74
N TYR A 504 -11.51 17.91 -1.29
CA TYR A 504 -10.28 17.87 -0.48
C TYR A 504 -9.04 18.33 -1.25
N PHE A 505 -8.98 18.07 -2.56
CA PHE A 505 -7.86 18.54 -3.39
C PHE A 505 -7.86 20.07 -3.56
N LEU A 506 -9.04 20.68 -3.64
CA LEU A 506 -9.20 22.12 -3.83
C LEU A 506 -9.14 22.90 -2.50
N GLN A 507 -9.41 22.24 -1.38
CA GLN A 507 -9.35 22.81 -0.03
C GLN A 507 -8.01 22.50 0.62
N GLU A 508 -7.56 23.33 1.56
CA GLU A 508 -6.33 23.08 2.33
C GLU A 508 -6.56 22.15 3.54
N GLU A 509 -7.66 21.39 3.54
CA GLU A 509 -8.01 20.46 4.62
C GLU A 509 -7.32 19.11 4.43
N GLU A 510 -6.81 18.54 5.52
CA GLU A 510 -6.22 17.20 5.49
C GLU A 510 -7.31 16.13 5.38
N CYS A 511 -7.14 15.20 4.44
CA CYS A 511 -8.05 14.08 4.26
C CYS A 511 -7.78 12.98 5.32
N PRO A 512 -8.77 12.60 6.15
CA PRO A 512 -8.57 11.55 7.16
C PRO A 512 -8.20 10.20 6.53
N ARG A 513 -7.28 9.44 7.16
CA ARG A 513 -6.84 8.12 6.66
C ARG A 513 -7.98 7.16 6.31
N SER A 514 -9.06 7.16 7.11
CA SER A 514 -10.23 6.33 6.84
C SER A 514 -10.94 6.70 5.54
N LEU A 515 -10.97 7.99 5.19
CA LEU A 515 -11.55 8.49 3.95
C LEU A 515 -10.61 8.23 2.76
N VAL A 516 -9.28 8.37 2.94
CA VAL A 516 -8.28 7.96 1.94
C VAL A 516 -8.48 6.52 1.51
N LEU A 517 -8.58 5.58 2.47
CA LEU A 517 -8.81 4.16 2.17
C LEU A 517 -10.14 3.93 1.43
N GLU A 518 -11.20 4.61 1.85
CA GLU A 518 -12.51 4.46 1.24
C GLU A 518 -12.54 4.98 -0.21
N LEU A 519 -11.97 6.17 -0.44
CA LEU A 519 -11.86 6.74 -1.78
C LEU A 519 -10.96 5.90 -2.70
N ARG A 520 -9.86 5.32 -2.21
CA ARG A 520 -9.04 4.38 -3.00
C ARG A 520 -9.84 3.17 -3.46
N ARG A 521 -10.66 2.59 -2.59
CA ARG A 521 -11.53 1.46 -2.94
C ARG A 521 -12.60 1.83 -3.98
N LEU A 522 -13.18 3.02 -3.85
CA LEU A 522 -14.16 3.53 -4.80
C LEU A 522 -13.51 3.85 -6.15
N ARG A 523 -12.29 4.39 -6.15
CA ARG A 523 -11.47 4.59 -7.36
C ARG A 523 -11.10 3.26 -8.02
N ALA A 524 -10.72 2.24 -7.25
CA ALA A 524 -10.38 0.92 -7.77
C ALA A 524 -11.58 0.16 -8.37
N PHE A 525 -12.82 0.56 -8.04
CA PHE A 525 -14.03 -0.03 -8.60
C PHE A 525 -14.24 0.36 -10.07
N ASP A 526 -14.05 1.64 -10.41
CA ASP A 526 -14.00 2.12 -11.79
C ASP A 526 -13.10 3.35 -11.85
N GLN A 527 -11.83 3.11 -12.22
CA GLN A 527 -10.81 4.16 -12.25
C GLN A 527 -11.09 5.20 -13.33
N GLU A 528 -11.69 4.79 -14.45
CA GLU A 528 -12.00 5.67 -15.57
C GLU A 528 -13.03 6.73 -15.17
N TRP A 529 -14.15 6.34 -14.55
CA TRP A 529 -15.14 7.26 -13.99
C TRP A 529 -14.50 8.19 -12.96
N PHE A 530 -13.74 7.63 -12.02
CA PHE A 530 -13.15 8.41 -10.95
C PHE A 530 -12.18 9.45 -11.47
N ASP A 531 -11.16 9.04 -12.23
CA ASP A 531 -10.05 9.91 -12.63
C ASP A 531 -10.51 11.02 -13.58
N HIS A 532 -11.41 10.73 -14.53
CA HIS A 532 -11.93 11.74 -15.45
C HIS A 532 -12.90 12.70 -14.76
N SER A 533 -13.78 12.23 -13.87
CA SER A 533 -14.74 13.10 -13.17
C SER A 533 -14.02 14.00 -12.19
N PHE A 534 -13.00 13.45 -11.52
CA PHE A 534 -12.09 14.20 -10.67
C PHE A 534 -11.35 15.27 -11.46
N ALA A 535 -10.75 14.93 -12.61
CA ALA A 535 -10.05 15.88 -13.48
C ALA A 535 -10.95 17.04 -13.94
N LEU A 536 -12.18 16.75 -14.36
CA LEU A 536 -13.17 17.78 -14.72
C LEU A 536 -13.51 18.70 -13.54
N MET A 537 -13.72 18.12 -12.36
CA MET A 537 -14.09 18.89 -11.17
C MET A 537 -12.95 19.77 -10.67
N ILE A 538 -11.71 19.28 -10.65
CA ILE A 538 -10.56 20.11 -10.28
C ILE A 538 -10.29 21.19 -11.35
N CYS A 539 -10.47 20.89 -12.63
CA CYS A 539 -10.35 21.88 -13.71
C CYS A 539 -11.30 23.07 -13.47
N GLN A 540 -12.56 22.76 -13.18
CA GLN A 540 -13.56 23.76 -12.80
C GLN A 540 -13.20 24.51 -11.52
N GLY A 541 -12.75 23.80 -10.48
CA GLY A 541 -12.40 24.38 -9.19
C GLY A 541 -11.22 25.35 -9.29
N LEU A 542 -10.13 24.91 -9.90
CA LEU A 542 -8.91 25.72 -10.09
C LEU A 542 -9.17 26.94 -10.96
N ALA A 543 -10.02 26.84 -11.99
CA ALA A 543 -10.45 27.96 -12.80
C ALA A 543 -11.10 29.10 -11.98
N SER A 544 -11.84 28.74 -10.92
CA SER A 544 -12.50 29.71 -10.05
C SER A 544 -11.54 30.41 -9.08
N VAL A 545 -10.37 29.82 -8.84
CA VAL A 545 -9.31 30.34 -7.95
C VAL A 545 -8.34 31.25 -8.70
N LEU A 546 -8.29 31.18 -10.03
CA LEU A 546 -7.46 32.08 -10.83
C LEU A 546 -7.79 33.54 -10.48
N PRO A 547 -6.79 34.37 -10.13
CA PRO A 547 -7.00 35.79 -9.99
C PRO A 547 -7.47 36.30 -11.36
N GLY A 548 -8.78 36.56 -11.48
CA GLY A 548 -9.32 37.20 -12.66
C GLY A 548 -8.48 38.42 -12.97
N ASP A 549 -8.05 38.53 -14.23
CA ASP A 549 -7.27 39.64 -14.77
C ASP A 549 -7.65 40.95 -14.04
N LYS A 550 -6.78 41.38 -13.11
CA LYS A 550 -6.74 42.78 -12.76
C LYS A 550 -6.24 43.48 -14.01
N LYS A 551 -7.22 43.86 -14.85
CA LYS A 551 -7.06 44.74 -16.00
C LYS A 551 -6.18 45.94 -15.68
#